data_AF-A3W1Z2-F1
#
_entry.id   AF-A3W1Z2-F1
#
_cell.length_a   1.000
_cell.length_b   1.000
_cell.length_c   1.000
_cell.angle_alpha   90.00
_cell.angle_beta   90.00
_cell.angle_gamma   90.00
#
_symmetry.space_group_name_H-M   'P 1'
#
loop_
_entity.id
_entity.type
_entity.pdbx_description
1 polymer ?
#
loop_
_entity_poly.entity_id
_entity_poly.type
_entity_poly.pdbx_seq_one_letter_code
_entity_poly.pdbx_strand_id
1 'polypeptide(L)' 'MNRNYKVVDVFSKEHFLGNPVAVVLDGEGLKDDEMQAIARWINLSETTFVMRSTDA' A
#
# COMPACT_ATOMS: atom_id res chain seq x y z
N MET A 1 2.61 2.30 -17.44
CA MET A 1 1.44 2.02 -16.59
C MET A 1 1.53 2.93 -15.37
N ASN A 2 0.44 3.63 -15.03
CA ASN A 2 0.37 4.44 -13.82
C ASN A 2 -0.30 3.60 -12.72
N ARG A 3 0.38 3.37 -11.59
CA ARG A 3 -0.20 2.67 -10.43
C ARG A 3 -0.60 3.70 -9.39
N ASN A 4 -1.89 3.79 -9.10
CA ASN A 4 -2.41 4.69 -8.09
C ASN A 4 -2.19 4.09 -6.69
N TYR A 5 -1.80 4.93 -5.74
CA TYR A 5 -1.76 4.57 -4.33
C TYR A 5 -2.41 5.67 -3.49
N LYS A 6 -2.81 5.31 -2.27
CA LYS A 6 -3.30 6.24 -1.25
C LYS A 6 -2.50 6.07 0.02
N VAL A 7 -2.29 7.16 0.75
CA VAL A 7 -1.85 7.11 2.14
C VAL A 7 -3.09 7.26 3.01
N VAL A 8 -3.28 6.33 3.94
CA VAL A 8 -4.41 6.31 4.87
C VAL A 8 -3.87 6.32 6.29
N ASP A 9 -4.33 7.27 7.10
CA ASP A 9 -4.05 7.30 8.53
C ASP A 9 -4.98 6.31 9.24
N VAL A 10 -4.45 5.14 9.63
CA VAL A 10 -5.23 4.13 10.37
C VAL A 10 -5.24 4.43 11.86
N PHE A 11 -6.25 3.88 12.56
CA PHE A 11 -6.53 4.11 13.99
C PHE A 11 -6.97 5.53 14.38
N SER A 12 -7.28 6.37 13.39
CA SER A 12 -7.83 7.71 13.61
C SER A 12 -8.92 8.02 12.57
N LYS A 13 -9.79 8.98 12.88
CA LYS A 13 -10.69 9.63 11.92
C LYS A 13 -10.22 11.03 11.53
N GLU A 14 -9.26 11.57 12.28
CA GLU A 14 -8.67 12.89 12.07
C GLU A 14 -7.39 12.76 11.25
N HIS A 15 -7.18 13.69 10.32
CA HIS A 15 -5.98 13.75 9.49
C HIS A 15 -4.71 13.93 10.33
N PHE A 16 -3.63 13.28 9.90
CA PHE A 16 -2.29 13.37 10.52
C PHE A 16 -2.19 12.79 11.94
N LEU A 17 -3.20 12.04 12.39
CA LEU A 17 -3.19 11.28 13.63
C LEU A 17 -3.31 9.78 13.33
N GLY A 18 -2.73 8.94 14.18
CA GLY A 18 -2.73 7.48 13.98
C GLY A 18 -1.43 6.98 13.35
N ASN A 19 -1.52 5.94 12.52
CA ASN A 19 -0.37 5.37 11.82
C ASN A 19 -0.62 5.39 10.30
N PRO A 20 0.19 6.10 9.50
CA PRO A 20 0.02 6.13 8.05
C PRO A 20 0.42 4.79 7.42
N VAL A 21 -0.43 4.27 6.54
CA VAL A 21 -0.13 3.12 5.67
C VAL A 21 -0.30 3.51 4.21
N ALA A 22 0.62 3.09 3.35
CA ALA A 22 0.42 3.18 1.91
C ALA A 22 -0.38 1.98 1.39
N VAL A 23 -1.38 2.25 0.55
CA VAL A 23 -2.21 1.25 -0.11
C VAL A 23 -2.06 1.40 -1.62
N VAL A 24 -1.36 0.46 -2.26
CA VAL A 24 -1.24 0.38 -3.72
C VAL A 24 -2.46 -0.34 -4.25
N LEU A 25 -3.27 0.36 -5.07
CA LEU A 25 -4.60 -0.13 -5.48
C LEU A 25 -4.55 -1.17 -6.61
N ASP A 26 -3.41 -1.32 -7.27
CA ASP A 26 -3.18 -2.29 -8.35
C ASP A 26 -1.85 -3.01 -8.12
N GLY A 27 -1.90 -4.07 -7.30
CA GLY A 27 -0.75 -4.92 -6.97
C GLY A 27 -0.49 -6.04 -7.97
N GLU A 28 -1.40 -6.26 -8.92
CA GLU A 28 -1.30 -7.37 -9.86
C GLU A 28 -0.06 -7.26 -10.76
N GLY A 29 0.55 -8.42 -11.03
CA GLY A 29 1.74 -8.53 -11.87
C GLY A 29 3.02 -7.92 -11.30
N LEU A 30 3.02 -7.46 -10.03
CA LEU A 30 4.25 -7.16 -9.30
C LEU A 30 4.82 -8.44 -8.71
N LYS A 31 6.12 -8.60 -8.82
CA LYS A 31 6.87 -9.59 -8.05
C LYS A 31 7.17 -9.06 -6.65
N ASP A 32 7.46 -9.97 -5.73
CA ASP A 32 7.74 -9.63 -4.33
C ASP A 32 8.90 -8.64 -4.17
N ASP A 33 9.94 -8.74 -5.00
CA ASP A 33 11.08 -7.81 -4.98
C ASP A 33 10.71 -6.40 -5.46
N GLU A 34 9.82 -6.30 -6.45
CA GLU A 34 9.25 -5.03 -6.90
C GLU A 34 8.36 -4.40 -5.81
N MET A 35 7.52 -5.21 -5.15
CA MET A 35 6.70 -4.76 -4.01
C MET A 35 7.60 -4.24 -2.88
N GLN A 36 8.67 -4.96 -2.55
CA GLN A 36 9.62 -4.55 -1.52
C GLN A 36 10.36 -3.26 -1.89
N ALA A 37 10.74 -3.09 -3.16
CA ALA A 37 11.38 -1.88 -3.65
C ALA A 37 10.45 -0.66 -3.54
N ILE A 38 9.16 -0.84 -3.89
CA ILE A 38 8.13 0.20 -3.73
C ILE A 38 7.94 0.55 -2.26
N ALA A 39 7.77 -0.43 -1.38
CA ALA A 39 7.60 -0.20 0.05
C ALA A 39 8.79 0.57 0.66
N ARG A 40 10.02 0.20 0.27
CA ARG A 40 11.24 0.90 0.68
C ARG A 40 11.30 2.34 0.15
N TRP A 41 10.87 2.57 -1.09
CA TRP A 41 10.86 3.91 -1.68
C TRP A 41 9.81 4.82 -1.02
N ILE A 42 8.62 4.29 -0.71
CA ILE A 42 7.56 5.02 0.00
C ILE A 42 7.99 5.36 1.44
N ASN A 43 8.77 4.48 2.08
CA ASN A 43 9.40 4.70 3.38
C ASN A 43 8.41 5.02 4.52
N LEU A 44 7.25 4.36 4.52
CA LEU A 44 6.35 4.27 5.67
C LEU A 44 6.59 2.97 6.43
N SER A 45 5.99 2.85 7.62
CA SER A 45 6.08 1.65 8.45
C SER A 45 5.60 0.39 7.71
N GLU A 46 4.58 0.53 6.86
CA GLU A 46 4.01 -0.55 6.07
C GLU A 46 3.48 -0.05 4.72
N THR A 47 3.49 -0.92 3.72
CA THR A 47 2.88 -0.70 2.40
C THR A 47 2.13 -1.97 2.00
N THR A 48 0.85 -1.82 1.65
CA THR A 48 -0.03 -2.93 1.26
C THR A 48 -0.33 -2.87 -0.23
N PHE A 49 -0.57 -4.04 -0.83
CA PHE A 49 -0.84 -4.21 -2.25
C PHE A 49 -2.18 -4.92 -2.42
N VAL A 50 -3.13 -4.26 -3.08
CA VAL A 50 -4.45 -4.84 -3.36
C VAL A 50 -4.32 -5.81 -4.54
N MET A 51 -4.76 -7.05 -4.32
CA MET A 51 -4.75 -8.14 -5.29
C MET A 51 -6.13 -8.77 -5.35
N ARG A 52 -6.41 -9.52 -6.42
CA ARG A 52 -7.64 -10.32 -6.49
C ARG A 52 -7.63 -11.37 -5.38
N SER A 53 -8.80 -11.55 -4.76
CA SER A 53 -9.02 -12.68 -3.85
C SER A 53 -8.76 -13.99 -4.58
N THR A 54 -8.05 -14.91 -3.91
CA THR A 54 -7.91 -16.30 -4.35
C THR A 54 -9.02 -17.20 -3.80
N ASP A 55 -9.81 -16.68 -2.86
CA ASP A 55 -10.94 -17.37 -2.24
C ASP A 55 -12.26 -17.02 -2.95
N ALA A 56 -13.20 -17.97 -2.97
CA ALA A 56 -14.50 -17.90 -3.65
C ALA A 56 -15.57 -17.10 -2.88
#